data_AF-A0A2B4RC13-F1
#
_entry.id   AF-A0A2B4RC13-F1
#
_cell.length_a   1.000
_cell.length_b   1.000
_cell.length_c   1.000
_cell.angle_alpha   90.00
_cell.angle_beta   90.00
_cell.angle_gamma   90.00
#
_symmetry.space_group_name_H-M   'P 1'
#
loop_
_entity.id
_entity.type
_entity.pdbx_description
1 polymer ?
#
loop_
_entity_poly.entity_id
_entity_poly.type
_entity_poly.pdbx_seq_one_letter_code
_entity_poly.pdbx_strand_id
1 'polypeptide(L)'
;MLQKRALTLFGSKRRLYILAARCFFSTESASQVSKNTNKFELVEMSGWSRVVLTPDPSTSLAHCVSADFDMSDGIAKKFKKKFGNYQDLVTKGLQFQEQGKVGDIAVLERNESSFVYYLITRENWWDHATPSSLRACLMQLRKHSQENRVDKLAIPRLGTGADRIDWPFVKRIVEEVFKETDISITAYTYR
;
A
#
# COMPACT_ATOMS: atom_id res chain seq x y z
N MET A 1 -13.93 -57.77 -8.63
CA MET A 1 -13.97 -56.45 -7.97
C MET A 1 -14.67 -56.58 -6.63
N LEU A 2 -14.15 -55.86 -5.64
CA LEU A 2 -14.38 -56.05 -4.21
C LEU A 2 -15.83 -55.83 -3.72
N GLN A 3 -16.38 -56.88 -3.12
CA GLN A 3 -16.91 -56.98 -1.76
C GLN A 3 -17.12 -55.71 -0.88
N LYS A 4 -18.35 -55.57 -0.32
CA LYS A 4 -18.76 -55.45 1.13
C LYS A 4 -19.92 -54.45 1.31
N ARG A 5 -21.11 -54.87 1.78
CA ARG A 5 -21.52 -55.15 3.20
C ARG A 5 -21.39 -53.90 4.09
N ALA A 6 -22.30 -53.50 4.97
CA ALA A 6 -23.64 -53.98 5.36
C ALA A 6 -24.29 -52.87 6.23
N LEU A 7 -25.63 -52.87 6.28
CA LEU A 7 -26.48 -52.13 7.20
C LEU A 7 -26.32 -52.58 8.66
N THR A 8 -26.64 -51.71 9.62
CA THR A 8 -27.55 -52.05 10.73
C THR A 8 -28.11 -50.80 11.40
N LEU A 9 -29.44 -50.83 11.55
CA LEU A 9 -30.34 -49.87 12.21
C LEU A 9 -30.36 -50.12 13.72
N PHE A 10 -30.80 -49.13 14.52
CA PHE A 10 -31.93 -49.24 15.48
C PHE A 10 -32.08 -47.91 16.25
N GLY A 11 -33.33 -47.46 16.43
CA GLY A 11 -33.66 -46.18 17.07
C GLY A 11 -34.33 -46.28 18.44
N SER A 12 -34.82 -45.12 18.91
CA SER A 12 -36.02 -44.88 19.74
C SER A 12 -35.82 -44.12 21.07
N LYS A 13 -36.35 -42.88 21.06
CA LYS A 13 -37.15 -42.15 22.08
C LYS A 13 -36.67 -42.05 23.54
N ARG A 14 -36.59 -40.80 24.04
CA ARG A 14 -37.55 -40.21 25.03
C ARG A 14 -37.25 -38.73 25.30
N ARG A 15 -38.32 -37.98 25.55
CA ARG A 15 -38.42 -36.54 25.87
C ARG A 15 -38.77 -36.44 27.37
N LEU A 16 -38.15 -35.55 28.16
CA LEU A 16 -38.85 -34.76 29.19
C LEU A 16 -37.94 -33.68 29.83
N TYR A 17 -38.56 -32.53 30.10
CA TYR A 17 -38.05 -31.30 30.71
C TYR A 17 -38.05 -31.36 32.24
N ILE A 18 -37.09 -30.71 32.93
CA ILE A 18 -37.28 -30.01 34.23
C ILE A 18 -36.33 -28.78 34.34
N LEU A 19 -36.87 -27.76 35.01
CA LEU A 19 -36.47 -26.37 35.31
C LEU A 19 -35.09 -26.09 35.96
N ALA A 20 -34.56 -24.93 35.56
CA ALA A 20 -34.01 -23.80 36.33
C ALA A 20 -33.08 -24.02 37.55
N ALA A 21 -31.86 -23.47 37.45
CA ALA A 21 -31.23 -22.72 38.53
C ALA A 21 -30.25 -21.66 37.97
N ARG A 22 -30.47 -20.42 38.39
CA ARG A 22 -29.59 -19.26 38.22
C ARG A 22 -28.24 -19.50 38.90
N CYS A 23 -27.15 -19.24 38.20
CA CYS A 23 -25.95 -18.65 38.80
C CYS A 23 -25.26 -17.78 37.74
N PHE A 24 -25.59 -16.50 37.80
CA PHE A 24 -24.80 -15.42 37.24
C PHE A 24 -23.46 -15.41 37.99
N PHE A 25 -22.40 -15.86 37.34
CA PHE A 25 -21.05 -15.41 37.64
C PHE A 25 -20.51 -14.81 36.35
N SER A 26 -20.70 -13.49 36.24
CA SER A 26 -19.89 -12.66 35.36
C SER A 26 -18.45 -12.80 35.83
N THR A 27 -17.64 -13.53 35.08
CA THR A 27 -16.20 -13.29 35.07
C THR A 27 -15.93 -12.39 33.88
N GLU A 28 -15.81 -11.09 34.17
CA GLU A 28 -15.17 -10.14 33.27
C GLU A 28 -13.74 -10.63 33.02
N SER A 29 -13.53 -11.34 31.91
CA SER A 29 -12.21 -11.40 31.31
C SER A 29 -11.98 -10.05 30.64
N ALA A 30 -11.33 -9.16 31.40
CA ALA A 30 -10.79 -7.91 30.91
C ALA A 30 -9.92 -8.20 29.68
N SER A 31 -10.52 -8.00 28.51
CA SER A 31 -9.81 -7.95 27.25
C SER A 31 -8.86 -6.76 27.35
N GLN A 32 -7.56 -7.06 27.38
CA GLN A 32 -6.52 -6.08 27.20
C GLN A 32 -6.66 -5.53 25.77
N VAL A 33 -7.48 -4.50 25.60
CA VAL A 33 -7.44 -3.64 24.43
C VAL A 33 -6.12 -2.89 24.53
N SER A 34 -5.05 -3.46 23.98
CA SER A 34 -3.84 -2.69 23.73
C SER A 34 -4.25 -1.60 22.75
N LYS A 35 -4.37 -0.37 23.22
CA LYS A 35 -4.47 0.79 22.35
C LYS A 35 -3.11 0.90 21.65
N ASN A 36 -2.91 0.12 20.60
CA ASN A 36 -1.86 0.41 19.64
C ASN A 36 -2.35 1.67 18.94
N THR A 37 -1.88 2.83 19.40
CA THR A 37 -2.09 4.07 18.66
C THR A 37 -1.21 3.92 17.43
N ASN A 38 -1.77 3.40 16.35
CA ASN A 38 -1.10 3.36 15.06
C ASN A 38 -0.69 4.80 14.75
N LYS A 39 0.60 5.09 14.84
CA LYS A 39 1.10 6.45 14.74
C LYS A 39 1.82 6.58 13.42
N PHE A 40 1.04 6.90 12.40
CA PHE A 40 1.56 7.39 11.14
C PHE A 40 2.57 8.51 11.37
N GLU A 41 3.70 8.46 10.68
CA GLU A 41 4.74 9.48 10.72
C GLU A 41 5.11 9.92 9.31
N LEU A 42 4.99 11.23 9.05
CA LEU A 42 5.48 11.87 7.83
C LEU A 42 6.61 12.84 8.18
N VAL A 43 7.84 12.46 7.83
CA VAL A 43 9.02 13.30 8.04
C VAL A 43 9.43 13.95 6.72
N GLU A 44 9.73 15.24 6.75
CA GLU A 44 10.34 15.93 5.62
C GLU A 44 11.83 16.09 5.83
N MET A 45 12.64 15.71 4.85
CA MET A 45 14.09 15.86 4.89
C MET A 45 14.59 16.68 3.69
N SER A 46 15.45 17.66 3.96
CA SER A 46 16.21 18.35 2.92
C SER A 46 17.36 17.47 2.47
N GLY A 47 17.51 17.28 1.17
CA GLY A 47 18.60 16.46 0.64
C GLY A 47 18.68 16.49 -0.87
N TRP A 48 19.80 15.99 -1.38
CA TRP A 48 19.97 15.84 -2.82
C TRP A 48 18.92 14.86 -3.35
N SER A 49 18.41 15.11 -4.55
CA SER A 49 17.39 14.23 -5.15
C SER A 49 17.88 12.81 -5.45
N ARG A 50 19.18 12.53 -5.26
CA ARG A 50 19.72 11.15 -5.20
C ARG A 50 19.32 10.39 -3.94
N VAL A 51 19.07 11.08 -2.83
CA VAL A 51 18.77 10.45 -1.54
C VAL A 51 17.49 9.63 -1.60
N VAL A 52 16.46 10.10 -2.31
CA VAL A 52 15.23 9.32 -2.59
C VAL A 52 15.55 7.99 -3.26
N LEU A 53 16.56 7.93 -4.12
CA LEU A 53 16.86 6.72 -4.88
C LEU A 53 17.76 5.76 -4.11
N THR A 54 18.39 6.18 -3.03
CA THR A 54 19.32 5.35 -2.25
C THR A 54 18.89 5.25 -0.79
N PRO A 55 17.64 4.86 -0.48
CA PRO A 55 17.28 4.58 0.89
C PRO A 55 17.86 3.21 1.31
N ASP A 56 17.65 2.88 2.57
CA ASP A 56 17.90 1.55 3.10
C ASP A 56 17.28 0.44 2.21
N PRO A 57 17.92 -0.74 2.06
CA PRO A 57 17.35 -1.85 1.32
C PRO A 57 15.95 -2.26 1.75
N SER A 58 15.57 -2.11 3.02
CA SER A 58 14.23 -2.43 3.53
C SER A 58 13.19 -1.33 3.27
N THR A 59 13.60 -0.18 2.72
CA THR A 59 12.70 0.95 2.47
C THR A 59 12.18 0.90 1.04
N SER A 60 10.85 0.94 0.91
CA SER A 60 10.19 1.00 -0.39
C SER A 60 10.18 2.42 -0.95
N LEU A 61 10.05 2.53 -2.27
CA LEU A 61 10.11 3.79 -3.01
C LEU A 61 8.78 4.08 -3.68
N ALA A 62 8.37 5.34 -3.76
CA ALA A 62 7.21 5.72 -4.57
C ALA A 62 7.47 7.01 -5.34
N HIS A 63 7.00 7.08 -6.59
CA HIS A 63 6.99 8.31 -7.38
C HIS A 63 5.83 8.37 -8.37
N CYS A 64 5.48 9.57 -8.81
CA CYS A 64 4.46 9.80 -9.82
C CYS A 64 5.00 9.57 -11.23
N VAL A 65 4.17 8.98 -12.09
CA VAL A 65 4.37 8.78 -13.52
C VAL A 65 3.09 9.08 -14.31
N SER A 66 3.25 9.21 -15.63
CA SER A 66 2.17 9.15 -16.62
C SER A 66 1.91 7.70 -17.05
N ALA A 67 0.71 7.42 -17.57
CA ALA A 67 0.32 6.10 -18.06
C ALA A 67 1.16 5.65 -19.28
N ASP A 68 1.71 6.60 -20.03
CA ASP A 68 2.67 6.32 -21.13
C ASP A 68 4.08 5.90 -20.66
N PHE A 69 4.38 5.94 -19.35
CA PHE A 69 5.68 5.61 -18.75
C PHE A 69 6.91 6.29 -19.41
N ASP A 70 6.73 7.47 -20.02
CA ASP A 70 7.82 8.15 -20.72
C ASP A 70 9.01 8.46 -19.78
N MET A 71 8.71 8.97 -18.58
CA MET A 71 9.67 9.25 -17.50
C MET A 71 10.92 10.03 -17.98
N SER A 72 10.78 10.97 -18.92
CA SER A 72 11.92 11.68 -19.52
C SER A 72 12.46 12.86 -18.70
N ASP A 73 11.71 13.33 -17.70
CA ASP A 73 12.01 14.53 -16.91
C ASP A 73 11.97 14.32 -15.39
N GLY A 74 12.50 15.30 -14.65
CA GLY A 74 12.41 15.41 -13.20
C GLY A 74 13.02 14.23 -12.45
N ILE A 75 12.36 13.84 -11.35
CA ILE A 75 12.75 12.67 -10.57
C ILE A 75 12.48 11.36 -11.33
N ALA A 76 11.44 11.32 -12.16
CA ALA A 76 11.08 10.13 -12.95
C ALA A 76 12.23 9.72 -13.89
N LYS A 77 12.94 10.68 -14.50
CA LYS A 77 14.17 10.41 -15.28
C LYS A 77 15.24 9.68 -14.48
N LYS A 78 15.37 9.99 -13.19
CA LYS A 78 16.35 9.35 -12.31
C LYS A 78 15.90 7.94 -11.91
N PHE A 79 14.61 7.72 -11.69
CA PHE A 79 14.03 6.38 -11.57
C PHE A 79 14.28 5.55 -12.84
N LYS A 80 13.99 6.10 -14.03
CA LYS A 80 14.26 5.46 -15.32
C LYS A 80 15.73 5.06 -15.48
N LYS A 81 16.67 5.95 -15.13
CA LYS A 81 18.11 5.64 -15.16
C LYS A 81 18.52 4.52 -14.19
N LYS A 82 17.84 4.39 -13.04
CA LYS A 82 18.18 3.41 -12.00
C LYS A 82 17.50 2.06 -12.22
N PHE A 83 16.21 2.05 -12.51
CA PHE A 83 15.37 0.86 -12.58
C PHE A 83 15.08 0.42 -14.01
N GLY A 84 15.25 1.29 -15.00
CA GLY A 84 15.02 1.03 -16.41
C GLY A 84 13.81 1.77 -16.99
N ASN A 85 13.65 1.68 -18.31
CA ASN A 85 12.46 2.15 -19.01
C ASN A 85 11.30 1.14 -18.86
N TYR A 86 10.12 1.46 -19.40
CA TYR A 86 8.94 0.58 -19.32
C TYR A 86 9.23 -0.87 -19.74
N GLN A 87 9.94 -1.08 -20.84
CA GLN A 87 10.26 -2.42 -21.33
C GLN A 87 11.15 -3.18 -20.32
N ASP A 88 12.16 -2.51 -19.76
CA ASP A 88 13.01 -3.09 -18.73
C ASP A 88 12.19 -3.45 -17.48
N LEU A 89 11.24 -2.60 -17.09
CA LEU A 89 10.38 -2.81 -15.93
C LEU A 89 9.47 -4.02 -16.14
N VAL A 90 8.85 -4.15 -17.32
CA VAL A 90 8.03 -5.32 -17.67
C VAL A 90 8.87 -6.60 -17.62
N THR A 91 10.09 -6.60 -18.18
CA THR A 91 11.00 -7.74 -18.11
C THR A 91 11.39 -8.09 -16.68
N LYS A 92 11.48 -7.11 -15.78
CA LYS A 92 11.73 -7.30 -14.35
C LYS A 92 10.50 -7.69 -13.54
N GLY A 93 9.33 -7.84 -14.17
CA GLY A 93 8.10 -8.25 -13.51
C GLY A 93 7.31 -7.09 -12.89
N LEU A 94 7.28 -5.92 -13.54
CA LEU A 94 6.35 -4.85 -13.18
C LEU A 94 4.90 -5.36 -13.23
N GLN A 95 4.17 -5.16 -12.14
CA GLN A 95 2.77 -5.59 -11.99
C GLN A 95 1.84 -4.40 -11.77
N PHE A 96 0.81 -4.29 -12.59
CA PHE A 96 -0.28 -3.35 -12.35
C PHE A 96 -1.25 -3.95 -11.33
N GLN A 97 -1.65 -3.16 -10.33
CA GLN A 97 -2.61 -3.61 -9.32
C GLN A 97 -4.06 -3.61 -9.84
N GLU A 98 -4.30 -2.82 -10.88
CA GLU A 98 -5.59 -2.68 -11.57
C GLU A 98 -5.33 -2.63 -13.09
N GLN A 99 -6.09 -1.85 -13.86
CA GLN A 99 -5.96 -1.82 -15.32
C GLN A 99 -4.80 -0.96 -15.83
N GLY A 100 -4.08 -0.26 -14.93
CA GLY A 100 -2.96 0.61 -15.29
C GLY A 100 -3.39 1.98 -15.82
N LYS A 101 -4.56 2.45 -15.39
CA LYS A 101 -5.11 3.75 -15.77
C LYS A 101 -4.75 4.82 -14.75
N VAL A 102 -5.09 6.08 -15.06
CA VAL A 102 -4.96 7.18 -14.11
C VAL A 102 -5.70 6.88 -12.81
N GLY A 103 -4.99 6.99 -11.69
CA GLY A 103 -5.46 6.61 -10.35
C GLY A 103 -4.96 5.25 -9.88
N ASP A 104 -4.38 4.45 -10.77
CA ASP A 104 -3.80 3.15 -10.44
C ASP A 104 -2.31 3.25 -10.05
N ILE A 105 -1.78 2.13 -9.58
CA ILE A 105 -0.35 1.96 -9.36
C ILE A 105 0.20 0.75 -10.11
N ALA A 106 1.46 0.85 -10.52
CA ALA A 106 2.27 -0.30 -10.88
C ALA A 106 3.35 -0.52 -9.81
N VAL A 107 3.69 -1.78 -9.57
CA VAL A 107 4.60 -2.21 -8.50
C VAL A 107 5.70 -3.06 -9.11
N LEU A 108 6.94 -2.73 -8.76
CA LEU A 108 8.10 -3.55 -9.05
C LEU A 108 8.69 -4.04 -7.73
N GLU A 109 8.89 -5.34 -7.58
CA GLU A 109 9.64 -5.88 -6.45
C GLU A 109 11.11 -5.48 -6.57
N ARG A 110 11.66 -4.87 -5.51
CA ARG A 110 13.07 -4.44 -5.46
C ARG A 110 13.94 -5.50 -4.80
N ASN A 111 13.41 -6.11 -3.74
CA ASN A 111 13.97 -7.26 -3.00
C ASN A 111 12.84 -7.87 -2.15
N GLU A 112 13.17 -8.91 -1.37
CA GLU A 112 12.23 -9.67 -0.52
C GLU A 112 11.39 -8.83 0.46
N SER A 113 11.80 -7.58 0.75
CA SER A 113 11.18 -6.73 1.77
C SER A 113 10.82 -5.33 1.28
N SER A 114 11.02 -5.01 0.00
CA SER A 114 10.77 -3.65 -0.51
C SER A 114 10.37 -3.61 -1.98
N PHE A 115 9.67 -2.54 -2.33
CA PHE A 115 9.07 -2.33 -3.64
C PHE A 115 9.42 -0.96 -4.21
N VAL A 116 9.23 -0.81 -5.51
CA VAL A 116 9.17 0.48 -6.21
C VAL A 116 7.76 0.66 -6.76
N TYR A 117 7.08 1.70 -6.28
CA TYR A 117 5.73 2.08 -6.65
C TYR A 117 5.73 3.20 -7.70
N TYR A 118 5.05 2.95 -8.80
CA TYR A 118 4.83 3.87 -9.90
C TYR A 118 3.37 4.34 -9.86
N LEU A 119 3.13 5.55 -9.36
CA LEU A 119 1.79 6.11 -9.18
C LEU A 119 1.35 6.76 -10.49
N ILE A 120 0.33 6.18 -11.15
CA ILE A 120 -0.14 6.61 -12.47
C ILE A 120 -1.09 7.78 -12.28
N THR A 121 -0.54 8.98 -12.21
CA THR A 121 -1.29 10.17 -11.78
C THR A 121 -1.90 10.99 -12.92
N ARG A 122 -1.46 10.74 -14.15
CA ARG A 122 -1.87 11.44 -15.37
C ARG A 122 -1.76 10.53 -16.59
N GLU A 123 -2.44 10.89 -17.66
CA GLU A 123 -2.47 10.07 -18.88
C GLU A 123 -1.14 10.16 -19.63
N ASN A 124 -0.75 11.37 -20.03
CA ASN A 124 0.48 11.61 -20.80
C ASN A 124 1.51 12.39 -19.98
N TRP A 125 2.78 12.32 -20.37
CA TRP A 125 3.86 12.98 -19.63
C TRP A 125 3.74 14.51 -19.58
N TRP A 126 3.07 15.14 -20.57
CA TRP A 126 2.81 16.59 -20.65
C TRP A 126 1.55 17.04 -19.91
N ASP A 127 0.71 16.11 -19.45
CA ASP A 127 -0.48 16.43 -18.66
C ASP A 127 -0.10 16.79 -17.21
N HIS A 128 -1.09 17.19 -16.42
CA HIS A 128 -0.94 17.43 -14.99
C HIS A 128 -1.77 16.44 -14.20
N ALA A 129 -1.22 15.92 -13.10
CA ALA A 129 -2.01 15.16 -12.14
C ALA A 129 -3.13 16.02 -11.53
N THR A 130 -4.17 15.35 -11.06
CA THR A 130 -5.23 15.96 -10.25
C THR A 130 -5.11 15.52 -8.80
N PRO A 131 -5.60 16.32 -7.83
CA PRO A 131 -5.79 15.87 -6.45
C PRO A 131 -6.46 14.50 -6.33
N SER A 132 -7.50 14.26 -7.15
CA SER A 132 -8.28 13.03 -7.13
C SER A 132 -7.47 11.83 -7.62
N SER A 133 -6.72 11.96 -8.71
CA SER A 133 -5.88 10.88 -9.22
C SER A 133 -4.74 10.55 -8.26
N LEU A 134 -4.09 11.57 -7.67
CA LEU A 134 -3.07 11.36 -6.65
C LEU A 134 -3.63 10.64 -5.42
N ARG A 135 -4.82 11.04 -4.95
CA ARG A 135 -5.48 10.38 -3.81
C ARG A 135 -5.81 8.91 -4.12
N ALA A 136 -6.31 8.63 -5.32
CA ALA A 136 -6.59 7.26 -5.76
C ALA A 136 -5.32 6.39 -5.74
N CYS A 137 -4.22 6.88 -6.31
CA CYS A 137 -2.94 6.17 -6.28
C CYS A 137 -2.45 5.94 -4.84
N LEU A 138 -2.56 6.94 -3.95
CA LEU A 138 -2.14 6.82 -2.56
C LEU A 138 -2.98 5.81 -1.77
N MET A 139 -4.29 5.70 -2.05
CA MET A 139 -5.14 4.67 -1.44
C MET A 139 -4.71 3.26 -1.86
N GLN A 140 -4.40 3.04 -3.15
CA GLN A 140 -3.87 1.77 -3.63
C GLN A 140 -2.48 1.48 -3.05
N LEU A 141 -1.62 2.49 -2.96
CA LEU A 141 -0.30 2.39 -2.33
C LEU A 141 -0.43 1.91 -0.88
N ARG A 142 -1.29 2.57 -0.08
CA ARG A 142 -1.58 2.14 1.30
C ARG A 142 -2.03 0.68 1.34
N LYS A 143 -3.02 0.30 0.53
CA LYS A 143 -3.56 -1.06 0.51
C LYS A 143 -2.46 -2.09 0.26
N HIS A 144 -1.70 -1.92 -0.82
CA HIS A 144 -0.62 -2.83 -1.17
C HIS A 144 0.48 -2.84 -0.10
N SER A 145 0.83 -1.69 0.47
CA SER A 145 1.82 -1.61 1.54
C SER A 145 1.40 -2.41 2.77
N GLN A 146 0.13 -2.32 3.19
CA GLN A 146 -0.37 -3.10 4.33
C GLN A 146 -0.41 -4.61 4.04
N GLU A 147 -0.86 -5.00 2.85
CA GLU A 147 -0.92 -6.42 2.43
C GLU A 147 0.48 -7.06 2.39
N ASN A 148 1.50 -6.28 2.03
CA ASN A 148 2.88 -6.76 1.89
C ASN A 148 3.80 -6.35 3.04
N ARG A 149 3.23 -5.87 4.16
CA ARG A 149 3.97 -5.49 5.38
C ARG A 149 5.09 -4.47 5.14
N VAL A 150 4.89 -3.55 4.21
CA VAL A 150 5.78 -2.41 4.01
C VAL A 150 5.55 -1.42 5.15
N ASP A 151 6.61 -1.13 5.89
CA ASP A 151 6.61 -0.23 7.05
C ASP A 151 7.26 1.13 6.75
N LYS A 152 8.07 1.22 5.69
CA LYS A 152 8.87 2.40 5.34
C LYS A 152 8.75 2.75 3.87
N LEU A 153 8.41 4.01 3.61
CA LEU A 153 8.37 4.59 2.26
C LEU A 153 9.28 5.82 2.18
N ALA A 154 10.13 5.86 1.17
CA ALA A 154 10.85 7.05 0.76
C ALA A 154 10.23 7.63 -0.52
N ILE A 155 9.79 8.88 -0.45
CA ILE A 155 9.11 9.56 -1.55
C ILE A 155 9.79 10.90 -1.86
N PRO A 156 9.82 11.35 -3.12
CA PRO A 156 9.98 12.77 -3.40
C PRO A 156 8.73 13.52 -2.93
N ARG A 157 8.73 14.85 -3.00
CA ARG A 157 7.48 15.61 -2.90
C ARG A 157 6.54 15.24 -4.07
N LEU A 158 5.66 14.27 -3.84
CA LEU A 158 4.73 13.73 -4.83
C LEU A 158 3.81 14.81 -5.39
N GLY A 159 3.41 14.69 -6.66
CA GLY A 159 2.51 15.66 -7.31
C GLY A 159 3.05 17.10 -7.39
N THR A 160 4.31 17.34 -7.03
CA THR A 160 4.95 18.65 -7.16
C THR A 160 5.82 18.73 -8.42
N GLY A 161 6.12 19.94 -8.89
CA GLY A 161 6.90 20.15 -10.11
C GLY A 161 6.02 20.07 -11.35
N ALA A 162 6.16 19.00 -12.14
CA ALA A 162 5.44 18.82 -13.41
C ALA A 162 3.91 18.80 -13.22
N ASP A 163 3.43 18.28 -12.09
CA ASP A 163 2.01 18.17 -11.75
C ASP A 163 1.42 19.43 -11.09
N ARG A 164 2.28 20.39 -10.71
CA ARG A 164 1.89 21.71 -10.17
C ARG A 164 0.93 21.68 -8.95
N ILE A 165 0.87 20.58 -8.20
CA ILE A 165 0.10 20.52 -6.95
C ILE A 165 0.97 21.04 -5.81
N ASP A 166 0.40 21.90 -4.97
CA ASP A 166 1.10 22.45 -3.81
C ASP A 166 1.42 21.37 -2.78
N TRP A 167 2.68 21.32 -2.33
CA TRP A 167 3.11 20.33 -1.35
C TRP A 167 2.29 20.32 -0.04
N PRO A 168 1.93 21.47 0.58
CA PRO A 168 1.07 21.47 1.76
C PRO A 168 -0.29 20.80 1.52
N PHE A 169 -0.81 20.85 0.30
CA PHE A 169 -2.04 20.17 -0.06
C PHE A 169 -1.82 18.66 -0.23
N VAL A 170 -0.75 18.26 -0.94
CA VAL A 170 -0.36 16.84 -1.06
C VAL A 170 -0.10 16.21 0.31
N LYS A 171 0.61 16.92 1.19
CA LYS A 171 0.92 16.50 2.56
C LYS A 171 -0.35 16.12 3.33
N ARG A 172 -1.40 16.96 3.26
CA ARG A 172 -2.70 16.66 3.87
C ARG A 172 -3.33 15.38 3.30
N ILE A 173 -3.27 15.17 1.99
CA ILE A 173 -3.79 13.93 1.38
C ILE A 173 -3.03 12.72 1.90
N VAL A 174 -1.70 12.79 1.95
CA VAL A 174 -0.86 11.70 2.47
C VAL A 174 -1.21 11.40 3.93
N GLU A 175 -1.28 12.43 4.77
CA GLU A 175 -1.68 12.29 6.18
C GLU A 175 -3.08 11.67 6.31
N GLU A 176 -4.07 12.15 5.57
CA GLU A 176 -5.43 11.59 5.58
C GLU A 176 -5.49 10.12 5.16
N VAL A 177 -4.73 9.74 4.13
CA VAL A 177 -4.73 8.37 3.60
C VAL A 177 -4.05 7.41 4.57
N PHE A 178 -2.94 7.83 5.21
CA PHE A 178 -2.09 6.95 6.01
C PHE A 178 -2.27 7.07 7.54
N LYS A 179 -3.05 8.04 8.05
CA LYS A 179 -3.23 8.30 9.49
C LYS A 179 -3.53 7.10 10.40
N GLU A 180 -4.15 6.05 9.87
CA GLU A 180 -4.55 4.83 10.60
C GLU A 180 -3.59 3.65 10.40
N THR A 181 -2.41 3.92 9.84
CA THR A 181 -1.39 2.91 9.53
C THR A 181 -0.13 3.12 10.35
N ASP A 182 0.67 2.06 10.47
CA ASP A 182 2.00 2.09 11.09
C ASP A 182 3.12 2.38 10.07
N ILE A 183 2.75 2.90 8.89
CA ILE A 183 3.68 3.15 7.81
C ILE A 183 4.36 4.50 8.06
N SER A 184 5.69 4.50 8.07
CA SER A 184 6.50 5.71 8.10
C SER A 184 6.82 6.19 6.69
N ILE A 185 6.63 7.48 6.43
CA ILE A 185 6.91 8.10 5.14
C ILE A 185 7.96 9.18 5.33
N THR A 186 9.07 9.08 4.59
CA THR A 186 10.07 10.13 4.50
C THR A 186 9.97 10.82 3.15
N ALA A 187 9.56 12.09 3.15
CA ALA A 187 9.46 12.93 1.97
C ALA A 187 10.72 13.78 1.81
N TYR A 188 11.39 13.65 0.67
CA TYR A 188 12.60 14.41 0.39
C TYR A 188 12.32 15.63 -0.48
N THR A 189 12.92 16.76 -0.10
CA THR A 189 12.89 18.02 -0.86
C THR A 189 14.28 18.35 -1.42
N TYR A 190 14.31 18.95 -2.62
CA TYR A 190 15.52 19.39 -3.31
C TYR A 190 15.95 20.83 -2.94
N ARG A 191 15.45 21.39 -1.84
CA ARG A 191 15.87 22.70 -1.34
C ARG A 191 17.00 22.56 -0.34
#